data_AF-A0A949SRM2-F1
#
_entry.id   AF-A0A949SRM2-F1
#
_cell.length_a   1.000
_cell.length_b   1.000
_cell.length_c   1.000
_cell.angle_alpha   90.00
_cell.angle_beta   90.00
_cell.angle_gamma   90.00
#
_symmetry.space_group_name_H-M   'P 1'
#
loop_
_entity.id
_entity.type
_entity.pdbx_description
1 polymer ?
#
loop_
_entity_poly.entity_id
_entity_poly.type
_entity_poly.pdbx_seq_one_letter_code
_entity_poly.pdbx_strand_id
1 'polypeptide(L)' 'MCRMARRTDGPLSAMKPKRPSDPMRLSEKDFSARITAYLKKFDALPRKKQKAEMIKFGWFNADGTVPVYPMDHVPLGPRE' A
#
# COMPACT_ATOMS: atom_id res chain seq x y z
N MET A 1 -17.26 53.70 3.66
CA MET A 1 -16.39 53.59 2.46
C MET A 1 -15.47 52.38 2.63
N CYS A 2 -15.46 51.48 1.66
CA CYS A 2 -14.71 50.21 1.66
C CYS A 2 -13.25 50.37 1.19
N ARG A 3 -12.32 49.55 1.73
CA ARG A 3 -11.40 48.62 1.01
C ARG A 3 -10.16 48.30 1.86
N MET A 4 -10.10 47.11 2.46
CA MET A 4 -9.56 45.84 1.91
C MET A 4 -8.05 45.69 2.11
N ALA A 5 -7.71 44.78 3.02
CA ALA A 5 -6.39 44.20 3.21
C ALA A 5 -5.90 43.53 1.92
N ARG A 6 -4.66 43.79 1.52
CA ARG A 6 -3.96 43.03 0.49
C ARG A 6 -2.91 42.15 1.15
N ARG A 7 -3.32 40.96 1.59
CA ARG A 7 -2.41 39.82 1.72
C ARG A 7 -2.30 39.21 0.32
N THR A 8 -1.19 39.47 -0.35
CA THR A 8 -0.81 38.78 -1.58
C THR A 8 -0.12 37.48 -1.22
N ASP A 9 -0.89 36.52 -0.74
CA ASP A 9 -0.49 35.11 -0.78
C ASP A 9 -0.76 34.65 -2.21
N GLY A 10 0.27 34.70 -3.07
CA GLY A 10 0.19 34.15 -4.42
C GLY A 10 -0.24 32.68 -4.35
N PRO A 11 -0.99 32.17 -5.35
CA PRO A 11 -1.40 30.78 -5.34
C PRO A 11 -0.14 29.91 -5.36
N LEU A 12 0.07 29.15 -4.28
CA LEU A 12 0.94 27.97 -4.29
C LEU A 12 0.41 27.09 -5.41
N SER A 13 1.03 27.17 -6.58
CA SER A 13 0.81 26.26 -7.70
C SER A 13 0.97 24.85 -7.16
N ALA A 14 -0.15 24.22 -6.83
CA ALA A 14 -0.22 22.86 -6.36
C ALA A 14 0.32 21.99 -7.49
N MET A 15 1.60 21.65 -7.41
CA MET A 15 2.20 20.60 -8.22
C MET A 15 1.36 19.34 -7.93
N LYS A 16 0.47 18.99 -8.87
CA LYS A 16 -0.29 17.74 -8.77
C LYS A 16 0.74 16.62 -8.61
N PRO A 17 0.64 15.78 -7.57
CA PRO A 17 1.52 14.62 -7.47
C PRO A 17 1.35 13.82 -8.77
N LYS A 18 2.48 13.59 -9.46
CA LYS A 18 2.52 12.79 -10.67
C LYS A 18 2.02 11.41 -10.27
N ARG A 19 0.78 11.08 -10.63
CA ARG A 19 0.22 9.75 -10.38
C ARG A 19 1.24 8.75 -10.96
N PRO A 20 1.64 7.72 -10.20
CA PRO A 20 2.46 6.66 -10.76
C PRO A 20 1.78 6.21 -12.05
N SER A 21 2.57 6.10 -13.12
CA SER A 21 2.15 5.62 -14.43
C SER A 21 1.25 4.41 -14.28
N ASP A 22 0.25 4.30 -15.17
CA ASP A 22 -0.78 3.26 -15.14
C ASP A 22 -0.26 1.92 -14.60
N PRO A 23 -0.91 1.34 -13.59
CA PRO A 23 -0.46 0.08 -13.02
C PRO A 23 -0.36 -0.94 -14.15
N MET A 24 0.81 -1.56 -14.28
CA MET A 24 1.07 -2.56 -15.31
C MET A 24 0.01 -3.66 -15.21
N ARG A 25 -0.95 -3.66 -16.15
CA ARG A 25 -2.00 -4.67 -16.22
C ARG A 25 -1.38 -5.97 -16.74
N LEU A 26 -1.17 -6.91 -15.84
CA LEU A 26 -0.80 -8.27 -16.19
C LEU A 26 -2.04 -9.03 -16.63
N SER A 27 -1.89 -9.88 -17.65
CA SER A 27 -2.91 -10.90 -17.91
C SER A 27 -2.98 -11.87 -16.72
N GLU A 28 -4.13 -12.49 -16.51
CA GLU A 28 -4.31 -13.48 -15.43
C GLU A 28 -3.30 -14.63 -15.54
N LYS A 29 -3.01 -15.07 -16.76
CA LYS A 29 -2.02 -16.12 -17.04
C LYS A 29 -0.61 -15.69 -16.65
N ASP A 30 -0.21 -14.47 -17.02
CA ASP A 30 1.13 -13.95 -16.70
C ASP A 30 1.27 -13.70 -15.20
N PHE A 31 0.23 -13.18 -14.55
CA PHE A 31 0.20 -13.03 -13.11
C PHE A 31 0.38 -14.37 -12.41
N SER A 32 -0.42 -15.38 -12.79
CA SER A 32 -0.38 -16.71 -12.20
C SER A 32 0.98 -17.39 -12.39
N ALA A 33 1.56 -17.29 -13.59
CA ALA A 33 2.89 -17.82 -13.87
C ALA A 33 3.97 -17.15 -13.01
N ARG A 34 3.93 -15.82 -12.87
CA ARG A 34 4.90 -15.06 -12.06
C ARG A 34 4.78 -15.37 -10.58
N ILE A 35 3.56 -15.46 -10.05
CA ILE A 35 3.31 -15.83 -8.66
C ILE A 35 3.78 -17.26 -8.39
N THR A 36 3.48 -18.21 -9.28
CA THR A 36 3.92 -19.61 -9.13
C THR A 36 5.45 -19.72 -9.11
N ALA A 37 6.13 -19.00 -10.01
CA ALA A 37 7.60 -18.98 -10.05
C ALA A 37 8.19 -18.31 -8.80
N TYR A 38 7.56 -17.26 -8.29
CA TYR A 38 7.97 -16.60 -7.05
C TYR A 38 7.82 -17.53 -5.83
N LEU A 39 6.66 -18.18 -5.68
CA LEU A 39 6.39 -19.09 -4.56
C LEU A 39 7.38 -20.26 -4.54
N LYS A 40 7.69 -20.86 -5.69
CA LYS A 40 8.73 -21.91 -5.77
C LYS A 40 10.10 -21.44 -5.25
N LYS A 41 10.50 -20.21 -5.58
CA LYS A 41 11.77 -19.63 -5.08
C LYS A 41 11.69 -19.36 -3.58
N PHE A 42 10.56 -18.86 -3.11
CA PHE A 42 10.32 -18.58 -1.70
C PHE A 42 10.38 -19.87 -0.86
N ASP A 43 9.73 -20.94 -1.31
CA ASP A 43 9.71 -22.23 -0.62
C ASP A 43 11.10 -22.88 -0.54
N ALA A 44 11.96 -22.64 -1.53
CA ALA A 44 13.34 -23.09 -1.53
C ALA A 44 14.25 -22.30 -0.56
N LEU A 45 13.81 -21.15 -0.03
CA LEU A 45 14.60 -20.37 0.92
C LEU A 45 14.61 -21.01 2.32
N PRO A 46 15.71 -20.89 3.08
CA PRO A 46 15.71 -21.23 4.50
C PRO A 46 14.65 -20.45 5.29
N ARG A 47 14.04 -21.08 6.30
CA ARG A 47 12.96 -20.49 7.12
C ARG A 47 13.28 -19.09 7.68
N LYS A 48 14.53 -18.84 8.07
CA LYS A 48 14.98 -17.51 8.54
C LYS A 48 14.85 -16.43 7.46
N LYS A 49 15.18 -16.76 6.20
CA LYS A 49 15.07 -15.84 5.06
C LYS A 49 13.62 -15.68 4.60
N GLN A 50 12.81 -16.75 4.66
CA GLN A 50 11.37 -16.67 4.41
C GLN A 50 10.70 -15.67 5.36
N LYS A 51 10.98 -15.75 6.68
CA LYS A 51 10.45 -14.80 7.67
C LYS A 51 10.85 -13.35 7.36
N ALA A 52 12.11 -13.12 7.00
CA ALA A 52 12.59 -11.78 6.65
C ALA A 52 11.88 -11.19 5.42
N GLU A 53 11.66 -12.00 4.36
CA GLU A 53 10.89 -11.57 3.19
C GLU A 53 9.43 -11.29 3.56
N MET A 54 8.78 -12.12 4.37
CA MET A 54 7.40 -11.87 4.82
C MET A 54 7.26 -10.57 5.63
N ILE A 55 8.25 -10.24 6.45
CA ILE A 55 8.31 -8.96 7.17
C ILE A 55 8.47 -7.80 6.17
N LYS A 56 9.35 -7.95 5.18
CA LYS A 56 9.58 -6.95 4.14
C LYS A 56 8.32 -6.67 3.29
N PHE A 57 7.53 -7.71 3.00
CA PHE A 57 6.25 -7.58 2.30
C PHE A 57 5.11 -7.08 3.20
N GLY A 58 5.35 -6.90 4.50
CA GLY A 58 4.33 -6.45 5.45
C GLY A 58 3.28 -7.52 5.74
N TRP A 59 3.60 -8.80 5.55
CA TRP A 59 2.75 -9.93 5.95
C TRP A 59 2.93 -10.28 7.43
N PHE A 60 4.10 -9.94 8.00
CA PHE A 60 4.39 -10.02 9.42
C PHE A 60 5.01 -8.71 9.92
N ASN A 61 4.80 -8.41 11.20
CA ASN A 61 5.53 -7.40 11.94
C ASN A 61 6.98 -7.86 12.19
N ALA A 62 7.85 -6.92 12.59
CA ALA A 62 9.27 -7.22 12.84
C ALA A 62 9.52 -8.30 13.91
N ASP A 63 8.61 -8.44 14.87
CA ASP A 63 8.61 -9.50 15.88
C ASP A 63 8.13 -10.86 15.33
N GLY A 64 7.48 -10.87 14.16
CA GLY A 64 6.89 -12.03 13.52
C GLY A 64 5.41 -12.25 13.81
N THR A 65 4.75 -11.28 14.46
CA THR A 65 3.29 -11.31 14.63
C THR A 65 2.58 -10.89 13.34
N VAL A 66 1.31 -11.27 13.18
CA VAL A 66 0.51 -10.83 12.03
C VAL A 66 0.10 -9.38 12.24
N PRO A 67 0.27 -8.48 11.25
CA PRO A 67 -0.21 -7.11 11.35
C PRO A 67 -1.74 -7.11 11.47
N VAL A 68 -2.24 -6.57 12.58
CA VAL A 68 -3.66 -6.31 12.78
C VAL A 68 -3.97 -4.96 12.15
N TYR A 69 -4.73 -4.97 11.06
CA TYR A 69 -5.19 -3.73 10.43
C TYR A 69 -6.46 -3.25 11.16
N PRO A 70 -6.58 -1.95 11.47
CA PRO A 70 -7.68 -1.39 12.28
C PRO A 70 -9.08 -1.46 11.62
N MET A 71 -9.27 -2.26 10.57
CA MET A 71 -10.56 -2.48 9.91
C MET A 71 -11.50 -3.40 10.71
N ASP A 72 -11.01 -4.12 11.73
CA ASP A 72 -11.86 -4.91 12.64
C ASP A 72 -12.69 -4.07 13.62
N HIS A 73 -12.57 -2.75 13.57
CA HIS A 73 -13.37 -1.80 14.35
C HIS A 73 -14.27 -0.92 13.49
N VAL A 74 -14.56 -1.26 12.23
CA VAL A 74 -15.68 -0.61 11.54
C VAL A 74 -16.92 -0.92 12.36
N PRO A 75 -17.53 0.06 13.07
CA PRO A 75 -18.79 -0.20 13.72
C PRO A 75 -19.75 -0.48 12.56
N LEU A 76 -20.23 -1.72 12.46
CA LEU A 76 -21.44 -2.00 11.72
C LEU A 76 -22.48 -1.08 12.39
N GLY A 77 -22.81 0.03 11.73
CA GLY A 77 -23.86 0.93 12.20
C GLY A 77 -25.13 0.14 12.50
N PRO A 78 -26.07 0.71 13.26
CA PRO A 78 -27.28 -0.01 13.67
C PRO A 78 -27.89 -0.72 12.45
N ARG A 79 -28.01 -2.05 12.57
CA ARG A 79 -28.64 -2.90 11.58
C ARG A 79 -30.14 -2.61 11.71
N GLU A 80 -30.63 -1.67 10.92
CA GLU A 80 -32.06 -1.40 10.74
C GLU A 80 -32.78 -2.63 10.18
#